data_AF-A0A2E5XZC1-F1
#
_entry.id   AF-A0A2E5XZC1-F1
#
_cell.length_a   1.000
_cell.length_b   1.000
_cell.length_c   1.000
_cell.angle_alpha   90.00
_cell.angle_beta   90.00
_cell.angle_gamma   90.00
#
_symmetry.space_group_name_H-M   'P 1'
#
loop_
_entity.id
_entity.type
_entity.pdbx_description
1 polymer ?
#
loop_
_entity_poly.entity_id
_entity_poly.type
_entity_poly.pdbx_seq_one_letter_code
_entity_poly.pdbx_strand_id
1 'polypeptide(L)'
;MQNSDFEKEFQEWLEALENVLISDGKEYTEELLKALYTEARLKGIEVSELNDPPFKNTVHSDEEHPYPGNLEYEEKIRHFIRWNSLLTV
;
A
#
# COMPACT_ATOMS: atom_id res chain seq x y z
N MET A 1 6.16 -12.71 -24.19
CA MET A 1 7.51 -12.81 -23.60
C MET A 1 7.52 -14.06 -22.74
N GLN A 2 8.07 -15.17 -23.24
CA GLN A 2 8.28 -16.39 -22.47
C GLN A 2 9.80 -16.62 -22.47
N ASN A 3 10.47 -16.00 -21.49
CA ASN A 3 11.82 -16.40 -21.12
C ASN A 3 11.61 -17.40 -19.98
N SER A 4 11.90 -18.70 -20.18
CA SER A 4 11.75 -19.68 -19.09
C SER A 4 12.64 -19.36 -17.88
N ASP A 5 13.68 -18.55 -18.10
CA ASP A 5 14.58 -18.10 -17.05
C ASP A 5 14.02 -16.93 -16.26
N PHE A 6 13.08 -16.15 -16.81
CA PHE A 6 12.47 -15.03 -16.08
C PHE A 6 11.74 -15.51 -14.83
N GLU A 7 11.00 -16.62 -14.93
CA GLU A 7 10.26 -17.15 -13.78
C GLU A 7 11.21 -17.65 -12.69
N LYS A 8 12.36 -18.23 -13.07
CA LYS A 8 13.39 -18.66 -12.12
C LYS A 8 14.09 -17.47 -11.48
N GLU A 9 14.57 -16.52 -12.28
CA GLU A 9 15.19 -15.28 -11.78
C GLU A 9 14.21 -14.54 -10.87
N PHE A 10 12.94 -14.40 -11.28
CA PHE A 10 11.93 -13.76 -10.45
C PHE A 10 11.77 -14.45 -9.09
N GLN A 11 11.72 -15.78 -9.05
CA GLN A 11 11.66 -16.54 -7.78
C GLN A 11 12.92 -16.36 -6.94
N GLU A 12 14.11 -16.39 -7.54
CA GLU A 12 15.38 -16.16 -6.83
C GLU A 12 15.44 -14.75 -6.21
N TRP A 13 15.00 -13.73 -6.94
CA TRP A 13 14.93 -12.36 -6.42
C TRP A 13 13.87 -12.21 -5.31
N LEU A 14 12.76 -12.94 -5.42
CA LEU A 14 11.70 -12.94 -4.39
C LEU A 14 12.20 -13.60 -3.10
N GLU A 15 12.88 -14.74 -3.23
CA GLU A 15 13.52 -15.43 -2.09
C GLU A 15 14.62 -14.57 -1.45
N ALA A 16 15.43 -13.86 -2.25
CA ALA A 16 16.42 -12.93 -1.73
C ALA A 16 15.77 -11.78 -0.93
N LEU A 17 14.67 -11.23 -1.42
CA LEU A 17 13.92 -10.17 -0.75
C LEU A 17 13.31 -10.67 0.58
N GLU A 18 12.72 -11.86 0.58
CA GLU A 18 12.18 -12.49 1.80
C GLU A 18 13.28 -12.72 2.84
N ASN A 19 14.45 -13.20 2.42
CA ASN A 19 15.59 -13.42 3.30
C ASN A 19 16.08 -12.10 3.94
N VAL A 20 16.15 -11.01 3.17
CA VAL A 20 16.51 -9.68 3.71
C VAL A 20 15.44 -9.17 4.68
N LEU A 21 14.16 -9.37 4.36
CA LEU A 21 13.05 -8.97 5.24
C LEU A 21 13.09 -9.69 6.59
N ILE A 22 13.44 -10.99 6.60
CA ILE A 22 13.55 -11.79 7.82
C ILE A 22 14.81 -11.44 8.62
N SER A 23 15.93 -11.18 7.95
CA SER A 23 17.23 -10.95 8.61
C SER A 23 17.41 -9.53 9.14
N ASP A 24 17.12 -8.52 8.32
CA ASP A 24 17.42 -7.12 8.59
C ASP A 24 16.17 -6.27 8.91
N GLY A 25 14.97 -6.84 8.74
CA GLY A 25 13.70 -6.24 9.12
C GLY A 25 13.09 -5.29 8.07
N LYS A 26 11.85 -4.85 8.33
CA LYS A 26 11.02 -4.09 7.37
C LYS A 26 11.63 -2.76 6.95
N GLU A 27 12.12 -1.96 7.90
CA GLU A 27 12.64 -0.61 7.62
C GLU A 27 13.86 -0.65 6.68
N TYR A 28 14.79 -1.58 6.92
CA TYR A 28 15.97 -1.75 6.07
C TYR A 28 15.59 -2.23 4.66
N THR A 29 14.70 -3.22 4.55
CA THR A 29 14.21 -3.70 3.25
C THR A 29 13.55 -2.60 2.44
N GLU A 30 12.79 -1.71 3.08
CA GLU A 30 12.20 -0.54 2.42
C GLU A 30 13.26 0.42 1.88
N GLU A 31 14.33 0.69 2.63
CA GLU A 31 15.44 1.53 2.17
C GLU A 31 16.18 0.90 0.99
N LEU A 32 16.46 -0.40 1.05
CA LEU A 32 17.11 -1.15 -0.02
C LEU A 32 16.31 -1.09 -1.32
N LEU A 33 15.00 -1.31 -1.25
CA LEU A 33 14.11 -1.24 -2.42
C LEU A 33 14.06 0.16 -3.04
N LYS A 34 14.03 1.21 -2.20
CA LYS A 34 14.11 2.61 -2.68
C LYS A 34 15.43 2.89 -3.38
N ALA A 35 16.55 2.38 -2.87
CA ALA A 35 17.86 2.52 -3.50
C ALA A 35 17.93 1.80 -4.85
N LEU A 36 17.44 0.55 -4.92
CA LEU A 36 17.37 -0.22 -6.17
C LEU A 36 16.50 0.45 -7.23
N TYR A 37 15.35 1.00 -6.83
CA TYR A 37 14.48 1.74 -7.73
C TYR A 37 15.15 3.01 -8.26
N THR A 38 15.86 3.73 -7.39
CA THR A 38 16.61 4.94 -7.77
C THR A 38 17.70 4.61 -8.79
N GLU A 39 18.46 3.54 -8.58
CA GLU A 39 19.47 3.03 -9.52
C GLU A 39 18.86 2.60 -10.87
N ALA A 40 17.73 1.90 -10.85
CA ALA A 40 17.02 1.53 -12.08
C ALA A 40 16.60 2.76 -12.88
N ARG A 41 16.07 3.78 -12.20
CA ARG A 41 15.69 5.06 -12.80
C ARG A 41 16.89 5.80 -13.39
N LEU A 42 18.03 5.82 -12.69
CA LEU A 42 19.28 6.40 -13.19
C LEU A 42 19.79 5.69 -14.46
N LYS A 43 19.52 4.39 -14.59
CA LYS A 43 19.83 3.59 -15.78
C LYS A 43 18.80 3.74 -16.91
N GLY A 44 17.81 4.62 -16.75
CA GLY A 44 16.78 4.89 -17.76
C GLY A 44 15.66 3.86 -17.80
N ILE A 45 15.55 3.00 -16.79
CA ILE A 45 14.45 2.04 -16.65
C ILE A 45 13.34 2.73 -15.87
N GLU A 46 12.33 3.25 -16.57
CA GLU A 46 11.19 3.92 -15.96
C GLU A 46 10.03 2.94 -15.77
N VAL A 47 9.70 2.63 -14.51
CA VAL A 47 8.58 1.74 -14.17
C VAL A 47 7.36 2.62 -13.90
N SER A 48 6.52 2.81 -14.91
CA SER A 48 5.36 3.70 -14.84
C SER A 48 4.33 3.30 -13.78
N GLU A 49 4.21 2.01 -13.46
CA GLU A 49 3.24 1.48 -12.49
C GLU A 49 3.56 1.82 -11.03
N LEU A 50 4.82 2.14 -10.70
CA LEU A 50 5.22 2.49 -9.33
C LEU A 50 4.87 3.94 -8.96
N ASN A 51 4.43 4.76 -9.92
CA ASN A 51 4.06 6.17 -9.69
C ASN A 51 2.58 6.36 -9.35
N ASP A 52 1.74 5.33 -9.57
CA ASP A 52 0.32 5.36 -9.22
C ASP A 52 0.09 4.49 -7.99
N PRO A 53 -0.11 5.07 -6.79
CA PRO A 53 -0.42 4.27 -5.62
C PRO A 53 -1.67 3.44 -5.92
N PRO A 54 -1.75 2.18 -5.45
CA PRO A 54 -2.89 1.33 -5.74
C PRO A 54 -4.17 2.03 -5.28
N PHE A 55 -5.25 1.90 -6.05
CA PHE A 55 -6.57 2.42 -5.70
C PHE A 55 -7.19 1.61 -4.54
N LYS A 56 -6.55 1.70 -3.38
CA LYS A 56 -6.83 0.98 -2.13
C LYS A 56 -6.54 1.91 -0.96
N ASN A 57 -7.17 1.64 0.18
CA ASN A 57 -6.89 2.37 1.41
C ASN A 57 -5.43 2.14 1.84
N THR A 58 -4.79 3.21 2.31
CA THR A 58 -3.41 3.16 2.82
C THR A 58 -3.29 2.40 4.14
N VAL A 59 -4.33 2.42 4.98
CA VAL A 59 -4.41 1.62 6.21
C VAL A 59 -5.04 0.28 5.89
N HIS A 60 -4.35 -0.80 6.25
CA HIS A 60 -4.86 -2.15 6.08
C HIS A 60 -5.85 -2.52 7.19
N SER A 61 -6.77 -3.45 6.91
CA SER A 61 -7.85 -3.84 7.85
C SER A 61 -7.35 -4.43 9.17
N ASP A 62 -6.16 -5.00 9.18
CA ASP A 62 -5.47 -5.54 10.36
C ASP A 62 -4.73 -4.47 11.18
N GLU A 63 -4.44 -3.32 10.58
CA GLU A 63 -3.88 -2.13 11.24
C GLU A 63 -4.97 -1.15 11.73
N GLU A 64 -6.23 -1.39 11.35
CA GLU A 64 -7.36 -0.59 11.80
C GLU A 64 -7.56 -0.70 13.30
N HIS A 65 -7.65 0.45 13.96
CA HIS A 65 -7.91 0.50 15.40
C HIS A 65 -9.41 0.29 15.66
N PRO A 66 -9.78 -0.33 16.79
CA PRO A 66 -11.18 -0.45 17.18
C PRO A 66 -11.85 0.93 17.25
N TYR A 67 -13.01 1.07 16.62
CA TYR A 67 -13.74 2.33 16.60
C TYR A 67 -14.20 2.68 18.03
N PRO A 68 -13.87 3.88 18.55
CA PRO A 68 -14.13 4.22 19.95
C PRO A 68 -15.58 4.62 20.24
N GLY A 69 -16.35 4.98 19.21
CA GLY A 69 -17.69 5.53 19.31
C GLY A 69 -18.82 4.51 19.20
N ASN A 70 -20.07 5.00 19.30
CA ASN A 70 -21.26 4.20 19.05
C ASN A 70 -21.84 4.57 17.67
N LEU A 71 -21.60 3.68 16.70
CA LEU A 71 -22.02 3.88 15.32
C LEU A 71 -23.54 4.05 15.17
N GLU A 72 -24.35 3.40 16.01
CA GLU A 72 -25.81 3.50 15.94
C GLU A 72 -26.32 4.91 16.29
N TYR A 73 -25.75 5.52 17.34
CA TYR A 73 -26.11 6.89 17.72
C TYR A 73 -25.55 7.91 16.74
N GLU A 74 -24.31 7.73 16.29
CA GLU A 74 -23.67 8.62 15.32
C GLU A 74 -24.39 8.63 13.97
N GLU A 75 -24.88 7.47 13.52
CA GLU A 75 -25.68 7.36 12.29
C GLU A 75 -26.99 8.17 12.42
N LYS A 76 -27.71 8.03 13.53
CA LYS A 76 -28.94 8.79 13.79
C LYS A 76 -28.68 10.29 13.80
N ILE A 77 -27.62 10.73 14.48
CA ILE A 77 -27.22 12.15 14.51
C ILE A 77 -26.85 12.65 13.10
N ARG A 78 -26.05 11.86 12.35
CA ARG A 78 -25.66 12.19 10.97
C ARG A 78 -26.87 12.34 10.06
N HIS A 79 -27.90 11.50 10.21
CA HIS A 79 -29.14 11.60 9.45
C HIS A 79 -29.90 12.90 9.73
N PHE A 80 -30.07 13.28 11.00
CA PHE A 80 -30.71 14.55 11.34
C PHE A 80 -29.96 15.75 10.78
N ILE A 81 -28.62 15.76 10.86
CA ILE A 81 -27.79 16.85 10.32
C ILE A 81 -27.95 16.95 8.80
N ARG A 82 -27.89 15.83 8.07
CA ARG A 82 -28.05 15.81 6.60
C ARG A 82 -29.43 16.30 6.17
N TRP A 83 -30.48 15.85 6.86
CA TRP A 83 -31.86 16.29 6.59
C TRP A 83 -32.04 17.79 6.85
N ASN A 84 -31.58 18.28 8.00
CA ASN A 84 -31.65 19.71 8.30
C ASN A 84 -30.88 20.53 7.27
N SER A 85 -29.69 20.08 6.87
CA SER A 85 -28.87 20.77 5.86
C SER A 85 -29.59 20.89 4.52
N LEU A 86 -30.26 19.82 4.07
CA LEU A 86 -31.05 19.83 2.83
C LEU A 86 -32.26 20.76 2.89
N LEU A 87 -32.90 20.87 4.05
CA LEU A 87 -34.07 21.75 4.23
C LEU A 87 -33.69 23.23 4.36
N THR A 88 -32.49 23.52 4.88
CA THR A 88 -32.04 24.89 5.12
C THR A 88 -31.40 25.58 3.91
N VAL A 89 -31.00 24.82 2.89
CA VAL A 89 -30.47 25.35 1.61
C VAL A 89 -31.63 25.62 0.65
#